data_AF-A0A7J5UVV5-F1
#
_entry.id   AF-A0A7J5UVV5-F1
#
_cell.length_a   1.000
_cell.length_b   1.000
_cell.length_c   1.000
_cell.angle_alpha   90.00
_cell.angle_beta   90.00
_cell.angle_gamma   90.00
#
_symmetry.space_group_name_H-M   'P 1'
#
loop_
_entity.id
_entity.type
_entity.pdbx_description
1 polymer ?
#
loop_
_entity_poly.entity_id
_entity_poly.type
_entity_poly.pdbx_seq_one_letter_code
_entity_poly.pdbx_strand_id
1 'polypeptide(L)'
;MKNHHIRIEKFKSIAQLLGEYQTIFAAIQHDSNRVVAFKTIVDELDRLNMGLEVPLSVIIQQRVVLNTRIKQDVIPALARGLSMAKSLNDATMTNTLDFYFKQVRKKSNAATSSQAAKVILDYIGEHETEAATAGFSADRIAAIEQMKRESDGMREQAKAHASVRHVDRNQMRRLASEATNMLTNELDWLLTEYKTTEPVLYERYSMLRQRKKRTSKAEVHTDVSGMVTDQATGAAVQGALVYIVDSEGYETNSDVDGYFVVDELEPGAYQLRCSAPGYQQTSDVAFTIAKGESLQVNFSLMAQQAVA
;
A
#
# COMPACT_ATOMS: atom_id res chain seq x y z
N MET A 1 -5.07 -9.94 2.81
CA MET A 1 -5.66 -10.08 1.46
C MET A 1 -6.62 -11.27 1.31
N LYS A 2 -6.29 -12.49 1.75
CA LYS A 2 -7.15 -13.68 1.57
C LYS A 2 -8.59 -13.53 2.09
N ASN A 3 -8.79 -12.91 3.26
CA ASN A 3 -10.13 -12.78 3.87
C ASN A 3 -11.08 -11.84 3.11
N HIS A 4 -10.55 -10.79 2.48
CA HIS A 4 -11.37 -9.82 1.75
C HIS A 4 -11.87 -10.39 0.41
N HIS A 5 -10.98 -11.10 -0.30
CA HIS A 5 -11.33 -11.82 -1.52
C HIS A 5 -12.41 -12.88 -1.27
N ILE A 6 -12.27 -13.70 -0.22
CA ILE A 6 -13.27 -14.70 0.16
C ILE A 6 -14.64 -14.05 0.43
N ARG A 7 -14.67 -12.85 1.05
CA ARG A 7 -15.92 -12.14 1.35
C ARG A 7 -16.60 -11.60 0.08
N ILE A 8 -15.82 -11.08 -0.86
CA ILE A 8 -16.33 -10.58 -2.15
C ILE A 8 -16.88 -11.72 -3.00
N GLU A 9 -16.18 -12.85 -3.07
CA GLU A 9 -16.66 -14.04 -3.79
C GLU A 9 -17.96 -14.59 -3.21
N LYS A 10 -18.14 -14.50 -1.88
CA LYS A 10 -19.43 -14.79 -1.25
C LYS A 10 -20.53 -13.83 -1.68
N PHE A 11 -20.27 -12.52 -1.70
CA PHE A 11 -21.24 -11.54 -2.16
C PHE A 11 -21.62 -11.74 -3.63
N LYS A 12 -20.65 -12.06 -4.50
CA LYS A 12 -20.87 -12.45 -5.89
C LYS A 12 -21.78 -13.66 -6.01
N SER A 13 -21.48 -14.73 -5.26
CA SER A 13 -22.29 -15.95 -5.28
C SER A 13 -23.73 -15.67 -4.87
N ILE A 14 -23.94 -14.79 -3.88
CA ILE A 14 -25.28 -14.35 -3.45
C ILE A 14 -25.95 -13.51 -4.54
N ALA A 15 -25.24 -12.54 -5.13
CA ALA A 15 -25.79 -11.69 -6.20
C ALA A 15 -26.17 -12.51 -7.44
N GLN A 16 -25.37 -13.52 -7.79
CA GLN A 16 -25.65 -14.46 -8.87
C GLN A 16 -26.92 -15.27 -8.58
N LEU A 17 -27.04 -15.83 -7.37
CA LEU A 17 -28.24 -16.54 -6.96
C LEU A 17 -29.48 -15.64 -7.06
N LEU A 18 -29.42 -14.39 -6.57
CA LEU A 18 -30.56 -13.47 -6.66
C LEU A 18 -30.90 -13.11 -8.11
N GLY A 19 -29.90 -13.04 -8.99
CA GLY A 19 -30.08 -12.85 -10.43
C GLY A 19 -30.79 -14.02 -11.12
N GLU A 20 -30.51 -15.26 -10.73
CA GLU A 20 -31.21 -16.46 -11.26
C GLU A 20 -32.73 -16.41 -11.00
N TYR A 21 -33.15 -15.78 -9.90
CA TYR A 21 -34.55 -15.67 -9.48
C TYR A 21 -35.15 -14.26 -9.73
N GLN A 22 -34.55 -13.47 -10.64
CA GLN A 22 -34.97 -12.08 -10.90
C GLN A 22 -36.44 -11.95 -11.29
N THR A 23 -37.00 -12.94 -12.00
CA THR A 23 -38.41 -12.95 -12.43
C THR A 23 -39.39 -12.97 -11.26
N ILE A 24 -39.02 -13.59 -10.13
CA ILE A 24 -39.84 -13.64 -8.92
C ILE A 24 -39.84 -12.30 -8.21
N PHE A 25 -38.67 -11.66 -8.11
CA PHE A 25 -38.55 -10.34 -7.50
C PHE A 25 -39.16 -9.23 -8.37
N ALA A 26 -39.27 -9.43 -9.68
CA ALA A 26 -39.88 -8.46 -10.59
C ALA A 26 -41.38 -8.23 -10.34
N ALA A 27 -42.06 -9.14 -9.64
CA ALA A 27 -43.46 -8.99 -9.28
C ALA A 27 -43.71 -7.84 -8.29
N ILE A 28 -42.72 -7.52 -7.44
CA ILE A 28 -42.80 -6.47 -6.43
C ILE A 28 -41.66 -5.48 -6.66
N GLN A 29 -42.00 -4.24 -7.01
CA GLN A 29 -41.01 -3.21 -7.33
C GLN A 29 -40.00 -2.98 -6.20
N HIS A 30 -40.44 -3.05 -4.95
CA HIS A 30 -39.60 -2.89 -3.76
C HIS A 30 -38.51 -3.97 -3.67
N ASP A 31 -38.85 -5.21 -3.98
CA ASP A 31 -37.94 -6.36 -3.89
C ASP A 31 -36.95 -6.35 -5.04
N SER A 32 -37.43 -6.03 -6.24
CA SER A 32 -36.60 -5.79 -7.42
C SER A 32 -35.56 -4.69 -7.18
N ASN A 33 -35.96 -3.56 -6.60
CA ASN A 33 -35.05 -2.44 -6.30
C ASN A 33 -33.93 -2.85 -5.34
N ARG A 34 -34.23 -3.67 -4.31
CA ARG A 34 -33.24 -4.16 -3.35
C ARG A 34 -32.25 -5.14 -3.97
N VAL A 35 -32.73 -6.07 -4.79
CA VAL A 35 -31.84 -7.02 -5.48
C VAL A 35 -30.90 -6.27 -6.44
N VAL A 36 -31.42 -5.28 -7.17
CA VAL A 36 -30.63 -4.45 -8.08
C VAL A 36 -29.59 -3.62 -7.32
N ALA A 37 -29.97 -2.93 -6.24
CA ALA A 37 -29.04 -2.12 -5.46
C ALA A 37 -27.92 -2.97 -4.82
N PHE A 38 -28.22 -4.17 -4.33
CA PHE A 38 -27.20 -5.09 -3.84
C PHE A 38 -26.24 -5.52 -4.95
N LYS A 39 -26.76 -5.86 -6.13
CA LYS A 39 -25.95 -6.21 -7.30
C LYS A 39 -25.02 -5.06 -7.70
N THR A 40 -25.51 -3.81 -7.71
CA THR A 40 -24.70 -2.63 -8.04
C THR A 40 -23.50 -2.48 -7.10
N ILE A 41 -23.71 -2.64 -5.78
CA ILE A 41 -22.62 -2.58 -4.79
C ILE A 41 -21.59 -3.69 -5.04
N VAL A 42 -22.04 -4.91 -5.36
CA VAL A 42 -21.16 -6.05 -5.64
C VAL A 42 -20.36 -5.86 -6.93
N ASP A 43 -20.98 -5.33 -7.99
CA ASP A 43 -20.32 -5.04 -9.26
C ASP A 43 -19.23 -3.96 -9.07
N GLU A 44 -19.49 -2.94 -8.25
CA GLU A 44 -18.51 -1.90 -7.92
C GLU A 44 -17.35 -2.45 -7.07
N LEU A 45 -17.64 -3.32 -6.09
CA LEU A 45 -16.63 -4.04 -5.31
C LEU A 45 -15.71 -4.89 -6.19
N ASP A 46 -16.27 -5.59 -7.18
CA ASP A 46 -15.49 -6.41 -8.09
C ASP A 46 -14.59 -5.57 -8.99
N ARG A 47 -15.12 -4.47 -9.53
CA ARG A 47 -14.35 -3.51 -10.32
C ARG A 47 -13.15 -2.96 -9.55
N LEU A 48 -13.36 -2.57 -8.28
CA LEU A 48 -12.28 -2.09 -7.41
C LEU A 48 -11.26 -3.20 -7.11
N ASN A 49 -11.72 -4.43 -6.86
CA ASN A 49 -10.84 -5.57 -6.62
C ASN A 49 -9.94 -5.85 -7.85
N MET A 50 -10.51 -5.87 -9.06
CA MET A 50 -9.75 -6.05 -10.30
C MET A 50 -8.73 -4.92 -10.54
N GLY A 51 -9.07 -3.67 -10.17
CA GLY A 51 -8.16 -2.52 -10.25
C GLY A 51 -6.98 -2.59 -9.27
N LEU A 52 -7.16 -3.22 -8.11
CA LEU A 52 -6.10 -3.46 -7.13
C LEU A 52 -5.20 -4.64 -7.51
N GLU A 53 -5.68 -5.54 -8.37
CA GLU A 53 -4.93 -6.69 -8.90
C GLU A 53 -4.02 -6.37 -10.09
N VAL A 54 -3.83 -5.08 -10.47
CA VAL A 54 -2.81 -4.70 -11.46
C VAL A 54 -1.48 -5.37 -11.09
N PRO A 55 -0.92 -6.23 -11.97
CA PRO A 55 0.06 -7.20 -11.58
C PRO A 55 1.32 -6.48 -11.09
N LEU A 56 1.52 -6.56 -9.78
CA LEU A 56 2.65 -6.04 -9.02
C LEU A 56 4.00 -6.35 -9.69
N SER A 57 4.05 -7.42 -10.50
CA SER A 57 5.20 -7.82 -11.32
C SER A 57 5.68 -6.73 -12.28
N VAL A 58 4.78 -5.97 -12.92
CA VAL A 58 5.16 -4.94 -13.91
C VAL A 58 5.89 -3.79 -13.21
N ILE A 59 5.38 -3.34 -12.07
CA ILE A 59 5.99 -2.28 -11.26
C ILE A 59 7.33 -2.76 -10.66
N ILE A 60 7.38 -4.00 -10.17
CA ILE A 60 8.62 -4.61 -9.65
C ILE A 60 9.69 -4.68 -10.75
N GLN A 61 9.32 -5.12 -11.96
CA GLN A 61 10.23 -5.20 -13.09
C GLN A 61 10.78 -3.83 -13.49
N GLN A 62 9.91 -2.81 -13.62
CA GLN A 62 10.33 -1.44 -13.90
C GLN A 62 11.33 -0.91 -12.87
N ARG A 63 11.10 -1.19 -11.58
CA ARG A 63 12.00 -0.78 -10.49
C ARG A 63 13.35 -1.50 -10.55
N VAL A 64 13.36 -2.80 -10.86
CA VAL A 64 14.60 -3.59 -11.00
C VAL A 64 15.44 -3.08 -12.17
N VAL A 65 14.80 -2.79 -13.31
CA VAL A 65 15.46 -2.23 -14.48
C VAL A 65 16.06 -0.86 -14.17
N LEU A 66 15.29 0.04 -13.53
CA LEU A 66 15.76 1.37 -13.14
C LEU A 66 16.96 1.27 -12.17
N ASN A 67 16.87 0.47 -11.12
CA ASN A 67 17.98 0.30 -10.17
C ASN A 67 19.25 -0.25 -10.82
N THR A 68 19.10 -1.08 -11.86
CA THR A 68 20.24 -1.62 -12.62
C THR A 68 20.90 -0.52 -13.44
N ARG A 69 20.10 0.29 -14.15
CA ARG A 69 20.59 1.44 -14.93
C ARG A 69 21.24 2.51 -14.06
N ILE A 70 20.61 2.85 -12.93
CA ILE A 70 21.15 3.79 -11.94
C ILE A 70 22.57 3.39 -11.50
N LYS A 71 22.81 2.10 -11.25
CA LYS A 71 24.15 1.62 -10.90
C LYS A 71 25.15 1.77 -12.05
N GLN A 72 24.71 1.59 -13.28
CA GLN A 72 25.55 1.73 -14.46
C GLN A 72 25.93 3.18 -14.75
N ASP A 73 25.06 4.15 -14.43
CA ASP A 73 25.27 5.55 -14.82
C ASP A 73 25.72 6.46 -13.65
N VAL A 74 25.11 6.34 -12.45
CA VAL A 74 25.46 7.20 -11.30
C VAL A 74 26.82 6.83 -10.73
N ILE A 75 27.13 5.53 -10.62
CA ILE A 75 28.36 5.09 -9.93
C ILE A 75 29.61 5.58 -10.67
N PRO A 76 29.72 5.45 -12.01
CA PRO A 76 30.84 6.02 -12.74
C PRO A 76 30.89 7.55 -12.68
N ALA A 77 29.73 8.22 -12.67
CA ALA A 77 29.65 9.67 -12.53
C ALA A 77 30.19 10.12 -11.16
N LEU A 78 29.79 9.45 -10.08
CA LEU A 78 30.28 9.71 -8.72
C LEU A 78 31.77 9.45 -8.60
N ALA A 79 32.28 8.36 -9.19
CA ALA A 79 33.71 8.06 -9.19
C ALA A 79 34.55 9.14 -9.89
N ARG A 80 34.04 9.68 -11.01
CA ARG A 80 34.70 10.78 -11.73
C ARG A 80 34.60 12.10 -10.97
N GLY A 81 33.43 12.41 -10.41
CA GLY A 81 33.25 13.57 -9.53
C GLY A 81 34.20 13.52 -8.33
N LEU A 82 34.40 12.34 -7.73
CA LEU A 82 35.39 12.11 -6.68
C LEU A 82 36.82 12.36 -7.14
N SER A 83 37.18 11.91 -8.34
CA SER A 83 38.50 12.20 -8.93
C SER A 83 38.70 13.70 -9.15
N MET A 84 37.66 14.39 -9.63
CA MET A 84 37.65 15.83 -9.88
C MET A 84 37.78 16.64 -8.59
N ALA A 85 36.98 16.30 -7.57
CA ALA A 85 37.04 16.95 -6.26
C ALA A 85 38.41 16.79 -5.59
N LYS A 86 39.04 15.62 -5.74
CA LYS A 86 40.41 15.39 -5.26
C LYS A 86 41.44 16.19 -6.03
N SER A 87 41.31 16.34 -7.35
CA SER A 87 42.24 17.18 -8.13
C SER A 87 42.09 18.67 -7.81
N LEU A 88 40.88 19.11 -7.47
CA LEU A 88 40.58 20.49 -7.07
C LEU A 88 40.88 20.76 -5.58
N ASN A 89 41.29 19.72 -4.84
CA ASN A 89 41.57 19.77 -3.40
C ASN A 89 40.37 20.21 -2.54
N ASP A 90 39.14 19.95 -3.01
CA ASP A 90 37.90 20.23 -2.26
C ASP A 90 37.54 19.05 -1.34
N ALA A 91 37.91 19.19 -0.08
CA ALA A 91 37.64 18.18 0.94
C ALA A 91 36.15 18.00 1.25
N THR A 92 35.34 19.05 1.10
CA THR A 92 33.91 19.01 1.44
C THR A 92 33.13 18.22 0.40
N MET A 93 33.38 18.49 -0.88
CA MET A 93 32.76 17.76 -1.98
C MET A 93 33.28 16.31 -2.05
N THR A 94 34.56 16.09 -1.77
CA THR A 94 35.14 14.73 -1.71
C THR A 94 34.39 13.85 -0.69
N ASN A 95 34.14 14.35 0.52
CA ASN A 95 33.40 13.60 1.55
C ASN A 95 31.94 13.37 1.16
N THR A 96 31.30 14.37 0.55
CA THR A 96 29.91 14.30 0.11
C THR A 96 29.72 13.27 -0.99
N LEU A 97 30.57 13.30 -2.02
CA LEU A 97 30.52 12.33 -3.12
C LEU A 97 30.91 10.92 -2.66
N ASP A 98 31.86 10.77 -1.72
CA ASP A 98 32.24 9.47 -1.15
C ASP A 98 31.07 8.83 -0.37
N PHE A 99 30.35 9.64 0.40
CA PHE A 99 29.12 9.21 1.08
C PHE A 99 28.08 8.68 0.08
N TYR A 100 27.75 9.46 -0.96
CA TYR A 100 26.78 9.03 -1.98
C TYR A 100 27.28 7.81 -2.77
N PHE A 101 28.58 7.73 -3.07
CA PHE A 101 29.17 6.60 -3.77
C PHE A 101 29.01 5.30 -2.98
N LYS A 102 29.34 5.32 -1.69
CA LYS A 102 29.16 4.17 -0.79
C LYS A 102 27.69 3.78 -0.64
N GLN A 103 26.80 4.77 -0.47
CA GLN A 103 25.36 4.56 -0.34
C GLN A 103 24.76 3.89 -1.58
N VAL A 104 24.94 4.48 -2.76
CA VAL A 104 24.36 3.97 -4.02
C VAL A 104 24.93 2.59 -4.39
N ARG A 105 26.21 2.34 -4.09
CA ARG A 105 26.85 1.03 -4.29
C ARG A 105 26.25 -0.06 -3.38
N LYS A 106 26.04 0.24 -2.10
CA LYS A 106 25.51 -0.72 -1.11
C LYS A 106 24.02 -0.99 -1.35
N LYS A 107 23.21 0.05 -1.49
CA LYS A 107 21.76 -0.03 -1.74
C LYS A 107 21.35 1.10 -2.67
N SER A 108 21.09 0.75 -3.93
CA SER A 108 20.57 1.71 -4.90
C SER A 108 19.07 1.92 -4.64
N ASN A 109 18.72 3.16 -4.33
CA ASN A 109 17.36 3.63 -4.15
C ASN A 109 17.16 4.86 -5.05
N ALA A 110 16.02 4.95 -5.74
CA ALA A 110 15.67 6.06 -6.61
C ALA A 110 15.84 7.43 -5.93
N ALA A 111 15.48 7.57 -4.65
CA ALA A 111 15.62 8.84 -3.91
C ALA A 111 17.09 9.24 -3.71
N THR A 112 17.92 8.33 -3.20
CA THR A 112 19.34 8.58 -2.97
C THR A 112 20.09 8.80 -4.28
N SER A 113 19.70 8.08 -5.33
CA SER A 113 20.31 8.19 -6.65
C SER A 113 19.92 9.48 -7.38
N SER A 114 18.67 9.95 -7.27
CA SER A 114 18.26 11.27 -7.76
C SER A 114 19.02 12.39 -7.04
N GLN A 115 19.15 12.30 -5.71
CA GLN A 115 19.90 13.28 -4.94
C GLN A 115 21.40 13.27 -5.28
N ALA A 116 22.00 12.09 -5.42
CA ALA A 116 23.40 11.95 -5.85
C ALA A 116 23.62 12.53 -7.25
N ALA A 117 22.71 12.25 -8.19
CA ALA A 117 22.75 12.82 -9.53
C ALA A 117 22.65 14.35 -9.51
N LYS A 118 21.75 14.92 -8.68
CA LYS A 118 21.64 16.36 -8.49
C LYS A 118 22.95 16.98 -7.99
N VAL A 119 23.53 16.43 -6.93
CA VAL A 119 24.78 16.95 -6.34
C VAL A 119 25.93 16.92 -7.36
N ILE A 120 26.03 15.86 -8.16
CA ILE A 120 27.03 15.78 -9.23
C ILE A 120 26.78 16.82 -10.33
N LEU A 121 25.53 16.99 -10.77
CA LEU A 121 25.18 17.95 -11.82
C LEU A 121 25.44 19.39 -11.36
N ASP A 122 25.06 19.72 -10.13
CA ASP A 122 25.33 21.03 -9.53
C ASP A 122 26.86 21.29 -9.50
N TYR A 123 27.66 20.29 -9.08
CA TYR A 123 29.12 20.39 -9.03
C TYR A 123 29.79 20.48 -10.42
N ILE A 124 29.23 19.80 -11.44
CA ILE A 124 29.68 19.92 -12.83
C ILE A 124 29.41 21.32 -13.38
N GLY A 125 28.24 21.90 -13.07
CA GLY A 125 27.89 23.26 -13.50
C GLY A 125 28.77 24.34 -12.88
N GLU A 126 29.28 24.12 -11.66
CA GLU A 126 30.24 25.02 -11.01
C GLU A 126 31.66 24.91 -11.60
N HIS A 127 32.02 23.76 -12.19
CA HIS A 127 33.37 23.44 -12.68
C HIS A 127 33.36 22.88 -14.12
N GLU A 128 32.75 23.60 -15.06
CA GLU A 128 32.56 23.12 -16.44
C GLU A 128 33.87 22.78 -17.16
N THR A 129 34.92 23.60 -16.94
CA THR A 129 36.22 23.42 -17.59
C THR A 129 36.95 22.15 -17.12
N GLU A 130 36.90 21.87 -15.82
CA GLU A 130 37.54 20.73 -15.19
C GLU A 130 36.71 19.46 -15.40
N ALA A 131 35.38 19.58 -15.45
CA ALA A 131 34.47 18.48 -15.74
C ALA A 131 34.73 17.89 -17.14
N ALA A 132 35.00 18.74 -18.14
CA ALA A 132 35.40 18.27 -19.46
C ALA A 132 36.67 17.42 -19.41
N THR A 133 37.67 17.82 -18.61
CA THR A 133 38.93 17.06 -18.45
C THR A 133 38.76 15.77 -17.64
N ALA A 134 37.81 15.74 -16.69
CA ALA A 134 37.43 14.54 -15.93
C ALA A 134 36.60 13.54 -16.78
N GLY A 135 36.29 13.89 -18.03
CA GLY A 135 35.57 13.08 -18.99
C GLY A 135 34.06 13.01 -18.74
N PHE A 136 33.47 14.12 -18.29
CA PHE A 136 32.04 14.37 -18.43
C PHE A 136 31.78 14.91 -19.83
N SER A 137 31.42 14.02 -20.76
CA SER A 137 30.93 14.41 -22.09
C SER A 137 29.48 14.90 -22.00
N ALA A 138 29.05 15.70 -22.99
CA ALA A 138 27.67 16.17 -23.10
C ALA A 138 26.65 15.02 -23.04
N ASP A 139 26.94 13.90 -23.73
CA ASP A 139 26.09 12.70 -23.70
C ASP A 139 25.94 12.10 -22.30
N ARG A 140 27.01 12.14 -21.49
CA ARG A 140 26.98 11.61 -20.12
C ARG A 140 26.19 12.52 -19.20
N ILE A 141 26.34 13.84 -19.34
CA ILE A 141 25.55 14.81 -18.58
C ILE A 141 24.06 14.63 -18.90
N ALA A 142 23.71 14.50 -20.18
CA ALA A 142 22.35 14.23 -20.63
C ALA A 142 21.79 12.89 -20.07
N ALA A 143 22.61 11.84 -20.01
CA ALA A 143 22.22 10.56 -19.42
C ALA A 143 21.93 10.67 -17.91
N ILE A 144 22.76 11.41 -17.17
CA ILE A 144 22.57 11.64 -15.72
C ILE A 144 21.29 12.45 -15.48
N GLU A 145 21.03 13.49 -16.27
CA GLU A 145 19.79 14.27 -16.19
C GLU A 145 18.55 13.45 -16.51
N GLN A 146 18.60 12.64 -17.57
CA GLN A 146 17.49 11.77 -17.95
C GLN A 146 17.17 10.79 -16.83
N MET A 147 18.19 10.16 -16.24
CA MET A 147 18.01 9.22 -15.14
C MET A 147 17.51 9.89 -13.85
N LYS A 148 17.92 11.14 -13.57
CA LYS A 148 17.32 11.94 -12.49
C LYS A 148 15.82 12.13 -12.73
N ARG A 149 15.42 12.55 -13.93
CA ARG A 149 14.00 12.74 -14.31
C ARG A 149 13.21 11.43 -14.20
N GLU A 150 13.76 10.31 -14.66
CA GLU A 150 13.12 8.99 -14.57
C GLU A 150 12.96 8.54 -13.11
N SER A 151 13.97 8.76 -12.27
CA SER A 151 13.93 8.41 -10.84
C SER A 151 12.92 9.26 -10.06
N ASP A 152 12.86 10.56 -10.34
CA ASP A 152 11.88 11.48 -9.75
C ASP A 152 10.46 11.12 -10.21
N GLY A 153 10.28 10.83 -11.51
CA GLY A 153 9.00 10.43 -12.09
C GLY A 153 8.45 9.13 -11.50
N MET A 154 9.30 8.10 -11.36
CA MET A 154 8.90 6.84 -10.70
C MET A 154 8.50 7.05 -9.23
N ARG A 155 9.17 7.98 -8.53
CA ARG A 155 8.84 8.27 -7.12
C ARG A 155 7.47 8.92 -7.00
N GLU A 156 7.16 9.89 -7.86
CA GLU A 156 5.85 10.54 -7.86
C GLU A 156 4.75 9.59 -8.33
N GLN A 157 5.02 8.71 -9.30
CA GLN A 157 4.10 7.63 -9.67
C GLN A 157 3.85 6.67 -8.50
N ALA A 158 4.88 6.25 -7.76
CA ALA A 158 4.73 5.36 -6.62
C ALA A 158 3.87 5.99 -5.51
N LYS A 159 4.07 7.29 -5.22
CA LYS A 159 3.22 8.04 -4.27
C LYS A 159 1.78 8.16 -4.76
N ALA A 160 1.58 8.46 -6.04
CA ALA A 160 0.25 8.53 -6.65
C ALA A 160 -0.47 7.19 -6.57
N HIS A 161 0.21 6.09 -6.90
CA HIS A 161 -0.34 4.74 -6.80
C HIS A 161 -0.67 4.35 -5.36
N ALA A 162 0.18 4.66 -4.38
CA ALA A 162 -0.10 4.38 -2.97
C ALA A 162 -1.33 5.14 -2.47
N SER A 163 -1.46 6.42 -2.84
CA SER A 163 -2.63 7.26 -2.52
C SER A 163 -3.91 6.70 -3.13
N VAL A 164 -3.89 6.36 -4.43
CA VAL A 164 -5.04 5.77 -5.13
C VAL A 164 -5.46 4.45 -4.49
N ARG A 165 -4.50 3.56 -4.19
CA ARG A 165 -4.80 2.27 -3.52
C ARG A 165 -5.41 2.44 -2.14
N HIS A 166 -4.98 3.45 -1.38
CA HIS A 166 -5.56 3.74 -0.08
C HIS A 166 -7.02 4.20 -0.20
N VAL A 167 -7.32 5.03 -1.19
CA VAL A 167 -8.69 5.48 -1.49
C VAL A 167 -9.54 4.28 -1.92
N ASP A 168 -9.06 3.46 -2.86
CA ASP A 168 -9.77 2.28 -3.36
C ASP A 168 -10.08 1.27 -2.26
N ARG A 169 -9.13 1.02 -1.35
CA ARG A 169 -9.35 0.12 -0.19
C ARG A 169 -10.34 0.66 0.81
N ASN A 170 -10.30 1.96 1.10
CA ASN A 170 -11.28 2.61 1.96
C ASN A 170 -12.67 2.52 1.35
N GLN A 171 -12.79 2.74 0.04
CA GLN A 171 -14.05 2.60 -0.68
C GLN A 171 -14.55 1.15 -0.65
N MET A 172 -13.69 0.16 -0.91
CA MET A 172 -14.04 -1.26 -0.78
C MET A 172 -14.54 -1.61 0.62
N ARG A 173 -13.88 -1.13 1.67
CA ARG A 173 -14.32 -1.35 3.06
C ARG A 173 -15.72 -0.79 3.31
N ARG A 174 -15.99 0.43 2.83
CA ARG A 174 -17.31 1.08 2.93
C ARG A 174 -18.37 0.28 2.19
N LEU A 175 -18.14 -0.04 0.91
CA LEU A 175 -19.07 -0.83 0.09
C LEU A 175 -19.32 -2.24 0.66
N ALA A 176 -18.29 -2.90 1.18
CA ALA A 176 -18.44 -4.20 1.81
C ALA A 176 -19.28 -4.13 3.11
N SER A 177 -19.13 -3.05 3.88
CA SER A 177 -19.97 -2.76 5.05
C SER A 177 -21.42 -2.50 4.62
N GLU A 178 -21.63 -1.68 3.59
CA GLU A 178 -22.94 -1.38 3.01
C GLU A 178 -23.64 -2.64 2.50
N ALA A 179 -22.96 -3.47 1.71
CA ALA A 179 -23.46 -4.77 1.25
C ALA A 179 -23.86 -5.68 2.43
N THR A 180 -23.08 -5.65 3.52
CA THR A 180 -23.38 -6.45 4.72
C THR A 180 -24.62 -5.93 5.45
N ASN A 181 -24.76 -4.61 5.57
CA ASN A 181 -25.92 -3.98 6.17
C ASN A 181 -27.17 -4.24 5.34
N MET A 182 -27.08 -4.14 4.01
CA MET A 182 -28.17 -4.44 3.10
C MET A 182 -28.61 -5.90 3.19
N LEU A 183 -27.67 -6.84 3.25
CA LEU A 183 -28.01 -8.24 3.49
C LEU A 183 -28.74 -8.41 4.83
N THR A 184 -28.20 -7.84 5.91
CA THR A 184 -28.71 -8.09 7.27
C THR A 184 -30.04 -7.40 7.56
N ASN A 185 -30.23 -6.18 7.05
CA ASN A 185 -31.37 -5.32 7.41
C ASN A 185 -32.48 -5.33 6.35
N GLU A 186 -32.20 -5.83 5.14
CA GLU A 186 -33.18 -5.81 4.05
C GLU A 186 -33.38 -7.19 3.43
N LEU A 187 -32.33 -7.77 2.83
CA LEU A 187 -32.48 -8.99 2.03
C LEU A 187 -32.74 -10.24 2.88
N ASP A 188 -32.15 -10.34 4.08
CA ASP A 188 -32.40 -11.45 5.03
C ASP A 188 -33.91 -11.52 5.38
N TRP A 189 -34.56 -10.37 5.59
CA TRP A 189 -35.99 -10.29 5.91
C TRP A 189 -36.84 -10.64 4.69
N LEU A 190 -36.53 -10.05 3.54
CA LEU A 190 -37.20 -10.32 2.26
C LEU A 190 -37.19 -11.81 1.93
N LEU A 191 -36.02 -12.47 1.98
CA LEU A 191 -35.89 -13.87 1.63
C LEU A 191 -36.58 -14.81 2.62
N THR A 192 -36.82 -14.35 3.85
CA THR A 192 -37.60 -15.11 4.83
C THR A 192 -39.07 -15.24 4.42
N GLU A 193 -39.63 -14.25 3.71
CA GLU A 193 -41.00 -14.33 3.18
C GLU A 193 -41.12 -15.43 2.10
N TYR A 194 -40.06 -15.60 1.31
CA TYR A 194 -39.98 -16.63 0.27
C TYR A 194 -39.73 -18.04 0.79
N LYS A 195 -39.57 -18.23 2.10
CA LYS A 195 -39.34 -19.55 2.69
C LYS A 195 -40.45 -20.55 2.38
N THR A 196 -41.70 -20.09 2.34
CA THR A 196 -42.87 -20.96 2.09
C THR A 196 -43.18 -21.06 0.61
N THR A 197 -43.01 -19.99 -0.16
CA THR A 197 -43.34 -19.93 -1.58
C THR A 197 -42.26 -20.53 -2.47
N GLU A 198 -40.98 -20.31 -2.13
CA GLU A 198 -39.81 -20.75 -2.91
C GLU A 198 -38.71 -21.33 -2.00
N PRO A 199 -38.91 -22.55 -1.47
CA PRO A 199 -38.02 -23.14 -0.46
C PRO A 199 -36.59 -23.36 -0.98
N VAL A 200 -36.42 -23.72 -2.26
CA VAL A 200 -35.10 -23.98 -2.88
C VAL A 200 -34.24 -22.71 -2.92
N LEU A 201 -34.84 -21.56 -3.22
CA LEU A 201 -34.17 -20.27 -3.21
C LEU A 201 -33.67 -19.95 -1.80
N TYR A 202 -34.55 -20.07 -0.80
CA TYR A 202 -34.22 -19.78 0.59
C TYR A 202 -33.11 -20.70 1.12
N GLU A 203 -33.15 -21.99 0.82
CA GLU A 203 -32.12 -22.95 1.23
C GLU A 203 -30.76 -22.63 0.61
N ARG A 204 -30.69 -22.41 -0.71
CA ARG A 204 -29.45 -22.02 -1.40
C ARG A 204 -28.90 -20.72 -0.84
N TYR A 205 -29.76 -19.74 -0.60
CA TYR A 205 -29.36 -18.47 0.01
C TYR A 205 -28.80 -18.67 1.42
N SER A 206 -29.51 -19.43 2.27
CA SER A 206 -29.09 -19.72 3.65
C SER A 206 -27.73 -20.44 3.70
N MET A 207 -27.50 -21.39 2.78
CA MET A 207 -26.23 -22.10 2.64
C MET A 207 -25.08 -21.18 2.22
N LEU A 208 -25.31 -20.21 1.33
CA LEU A 208 -24.29 -19.22 0.93
C LEU A 208 -24.05 -18.18 2.04
N ARG A 209 -25.11 -17.75 2.71
CA ARG A 209 -25.08 -16.71 3.74
C ARG A 209 -24.35 -17.16 5.00
N GLN A 210 -24.49 -18.44 5.39
CA GLN A 210 -23.86 -19.04 6.58
C GLN A 210 -23.84 -18.10 7.79
N ARG A 211 -25.01 -17.59 8.19
CA ARG A 211 -25.10 -16.62 9.29
C ARG A 211 -24.64 -17.34 10.58
N LYS A 212 -23.40 -17.07 11.01
CA LYS A 212 -22.87 -17.56 12.29
C LYS A 212 -23.90 -17.17 13.36
N LYS A 213 -24.46 -18.15 14.10
CA LYS A 213 -25.36 -17.83 15.22
C LYS A 213 -24.63 -16.83 16.10
N ARG A 214 -25.25 -15.67 16.35
CA ARG A 214 -24.73 -14.68 17.29
C ARG A 214 -24.60 -15.36 18.66
N THR A 215 -23.42 -15.85 18.99
CA THR A 215 -23.01 -16.02 20.38
C THR A 215 -23.01 -14.61 20.95
N SER A 216 -23.67 -14.42 22.09
CA SER A 216 -24.05 -13.13 22.69
C SER A 216 -22.88 -12.19 23.10
N LYS A 217 -21.65 -12.43 22.64
CA LYS A 217 -20.57 -11.46 22.69
C LYS A 217 -20.58 -10.74 21.33
N ALA A 218 -21.30 -9.62 21.25
CA ALA A 218 -21.25 -8.76 20.07
C ALA A 218 -19.81 -8.25 19.91
N GLU A 219 -19.02 -8.91 19.07
CA GLU A 219 -17.70 -8.45 18.66
C GLU A 219 -17.89 -7.10 17.97
N VAL A 220 -17.55 -6.05 18.70
CA VAL A 220 -17.42 -4.73 18.12
C VAL A 220 -16.13 -4.79 17.33
N HIS A 221 -16.24 -4.85 16.00
CA HIS A 221 -15.07 -4.78 15.16
C HIS A 221 -14.53 -3.36 15.23
N THR A 222 -13.41 -3.18 15.91
CA THR A 222 -12.58 -1.99 15.79
C THR A 222 -11.33 -2.37 15.00
N ASP A 223 -10.87 -1.45 14.17
CA ASP A 223 -9.66 -1.65 13.37
C ASP A 223 -8.71 -0.47 13.51
N VAL A 224 -7.43 -0.78 13.54
CA VAL A 224 -6.37 0.20 13.35
C VAL A 224 -5.75 -0.05 12.00
N SER A 225 -5.65 1.01 11.20
CA SER A 225 -4.96 0.94 9.92
C SER A 225 -3.96 2.07 9.79
N GLY A 226 -3.06 1.95 8.83
CA GLY A 226 -2.10 3.02 8.59
C GLY A 226 -1.06 2.65 7.58
N MET A 227 -0.13 3.59 7.36
CA MET A 227 0.99 3.41 6.45
C MET A 227 2.31 3.40 7.21
N VAL A 228 3.18 2.46 6.85
CA VAL A 228 4.58 2.41 7.24
C VAL A 228 5.41 2.97 6.09
N THR A 229 6.04 4.11 6.34
CA THR A 229 6.87 4.83 5.38
C THR A 229 8.29 4.95 5.92
N ASP A 230 9.26 5.02 5.03
CA ASP A 230 10.65 5.32 5.37
C ASP A 230 10.79 6.85 5.49
N GLN A 231 11.28 7.33 6.63
CA GLN A 231 11.36 8.76 6.93
C GLN A 231 12.30 9.53 5.99
N ALA A 232 13.36 8.89 5.50
CA ALA A 232 14.34 9.54 4.63
C ALA A 232 13.87 9.58 3.18
N THR A 233 13.08 8.60 2.75
CA THR A 233 12.76 8.39 1.33
C THR A 233 11.29 8.67 0.99
N GLY A 234 10.42 8.67 2.01
CA GLY A 234 8.96 8.71 1.87
C GLY A 234 8.38 7.45 1.20
N ALA A 235 9.21 6.42 0.97
CA ALA A 235 8.78 5.19 0.33
C ALA A 235 8.04 4.28 1.32
N ALA A 236 7.06 3.53 0.82
CA ALA A 236 6.40 2.47 1.57
C ALA A 236 7.40 1.39 2.01
N VAL A 237 7.34 0.99 3.28
CA VAL A 237 8.15 -0.12 3.82
C VAL A 237 7.31 -1.39 3.83
N GLN A 238 7.68 -2.34 2.98
CA GLN A 238 7.04 -3.66 2.90
C GLN A 238 7.53 -4.61 3.98
N GLY A 239 6.60 -5.38 4.56
CA GLY A 239 6.91 -6.47 5.48
C GLY A 239 7.32 -5.99 6.88
N ALA A 240 7.09 -4.71 7.19
CA ALA A 240 7.27 -4.19 8.54
C ALA A 240 6.28 -4.89 9.48
N LEU A 241 6.81 -5.49 10.53
CA LEU A 241 6.03 -6.13 11.58
C LEU A 241 5.47 -5.03 12.49
N VAL A 242 4.15 -4.87 12.44
CA VAL A 242 3.39 -3.99 13.32
C VAL A 242 2.72 -4.87 14.36
N TYR A 243 3.00 -4.63 15.63
CA TYR A 243 2.45 -5.40 16.73
C TYR A 243 1.99 -4.51 17.88
N ILE A 244 1.00 -4.99 18.63
CA ILE A 244 0.50 -4.31 19.82
C ILE A 244 1.27 -4.81 21.04
N VAL A 245 1.80 -3.88 21.83
CA VAL A 245 2.69 -4.21 22.96
C VAL A 245 1.92 -4.81 24.14
N ASP A 246 0.69 -4.34 24.39
CA ASP A 246 -0.14 -4.73 25.55
C ASP A 246 -1.03 -5.97 25.30
N SER A 247 -1.00 -6.56 24.09
CA SER A 247 -1.78 -7.76 23.77
C SER A 247 -0.97 -8.78 22.97
N GLU A 248 -0.73 -9.95 23.58
CA GLU A 248 -0.10 -11.07 22.87
C GLU A 248 -1.06 -11.58 21.78
N GLY A 249 -0.59 -11.60 20.52
CA GLY A 249 -1.30 -12.20 19.39
C GLY A 249 -1.83 -11.24 18.32
N TYR A 250 -1.79 -9.91 18.56
CA TYR A 250 -2.17 -8.92 17.55
C TYR A 250 -0.93 -8.38 16.81
N GLU A 251 -0.50 -9.13 15.79
CA GLU A 251 0.56 -8.72 14.87
C GLU A 251 0.08 -8.78 13.42
N THR A 252 0.58 -7.84 12.61
CA THR A 252 0.32 -7.77 11.18
C THR A 252 1.59 -7.31 10.47
N ASN A 253 1.76 -7.73 9.21
CA ASN A 253 2.84 -7.21 8.39
C ASN A 253 2.29 -6.15 7.44
N SER A 254 3.03 -5.05 7.29
CA SER A 254 2.74 -4.09 6.24
C SER A 254 2.87 -4.76 4.88
N ASP A 255 1.96 -4.41 3.98
CA ASP A 255 1.97 -4.91 2.62
C ASP A 255 3.02 -4.20 1.75
N VAL A 256 3.02 -4.50 0.44
CA VAL A 256 3.99 -3.94 -0.51
C VAL A 256 3.91 -2.40 -0.60
N ASP A 257 2.74 -1.84 -0.30
CA ASP A 257 2.47 -0.40 -0.29
C ASP A 257 2.65 0.20 1.12
N GLY A 258 3.20 -0.57 2.06
CA GLY A 258 3.44 -0.16 3.43
C GLY A 258 2.17 -0.04 4.25
N TYR A 259 1.01 -0.40 3.68
CA TYR A 259 -0.26 -0.34 4.38
C TYR A 259 -0.39 -1.54 5.30
N PHE A 260 -0.83 -1.28 6.53
CA PHE A 260 -1.12 -2.31 7.51
C PHE A 260 -2.52 -2.12 8.06
N VAL A 261 -3.06 -3.24 8.53
CA VAL A 261 -4.37 -3.32 9.15
C VAL A 261 -4.29 -4.34 10.27
N VAL A 262 -4.72 -3.91 11.45
CA VAL A 262 -5.02 -4.77 12.59
C VAL A 262 -6.52 -4.68 12.82
N ASP A 263 -7.22 -5.76 12.46
CA ASP A 263 -8.65 -5.91 12.66
C ASP A 263 -8.92 -6.65 13.99
N GLU A 264 -10.18 -6.67 14.43
CA GLU A 264 -10.64 -7.46 15.60
C GLU A 264 -10.07 -7.00 16.96
N LEU A 265 -9.82 -5.70 17.10
CA LEU A 265 -9.43 -5.11 18.38
C LEU A 265 -10.67 -4.90 19.26
N GLU A 266 -10.52 -5.14 20.57
CA GLU A 266 -11.55 -4.77 21.55
C GLU A 266 -11.42 -3.27 21.87
N PRO A 267 -12.49 -2.55 22.23
CA PRO A 267 -12.36 -1.13 22.59
C PRO A 267 -11.47 -0.95 23.83
N GLY A 268 -10.46 -0.11 23.74
CA GLY A 268 -9.46 0.04 24.79
C GLY A 268 -8.32 0.99 24.44
N ALA A 269 -7.39 1.14 25.38
CA ALA A 269 -6.12 1.82 25.16
C ALA A 269 -5.06 0.79 24.76
N TYR A 270 -4.36 1.05 23.67
CA TYR A 270 -3.32 0.18 23.14
C TYR A 270 -2.06 0.97 22.81
N GLN A 271 -0.95 0.24 22.73
CA GLN A 271 0.31 0.75 22.25
C GLN A 271 0.72 -0.03 21.01
N LEU A 272 0.88 0.67 19.89
CA LEU A 272 1.40 0.08 18.66
C LEU A 272 2.88 0.33 18.54
N ARG A 273 3.57 -0.68 18.03
CA ARG A 273 4.98 -0.64 17.72
C ARG A 273 5.23 -1.24 16.36
N CYS A 274 6.09 -0.59 15.58
CA CYS A 274 6.49 -1.05 14.27
C CYS A 274 7.99 -1.39 14.27
N SER A 275 8.32 -2.54 13.69
CA SER A 275 9.70 -2.96 13.47
C SER A 275 9.85 -3.51 12.05
N ALA A 276 10.94 -3.20 11.38
CA ALA A 276 11.24 -3.75 10.07
C ALA A 276 12.74 -4.08 9.98
N PRO A 277 13.12 -5.18 9.30
CA PRO A 277 14.53 -5.52 9.13
C PRO A 277 15.31 -4.38 8.47
N GLY A 278 16.37 -3.90 9.14
CA GLY A 278 17.20 -2.78 8.67
C GLY A 278 16.67 -1.38 9.02
N TYR A 279 15.61 -1.28 9.81
CA TYR A 279 15.07 -0.04 10.36
C TYR A 279 15.14 -0.03 11.88
N GLN A 280 15.34 1.15 12.47
CA GLN A 280 15.17 1.32 13.91
C GLN A 280 13.72 1.06 14.27
N GLN A 281 13.54 0.29 15.35
CA GLN A 281 12.24 0.08 15.96
C GLN A 281 11.65 1.42 16.41
N THR A 282 10.36 1.64 16.14
CA THR A 282 9.69 2.87 16.57
C THR A 282 9.48 2.90 18.08
N SER A 283 9.35 4.11 18.63
CA SER A 283 8.76 4.29 19.95
C SER A 283 7.31 3.82 19.97
N ASP A 284 6.84 3.44 21.16
CA ASP A 284 5.47 3.00 21.37
C ASP A 284 4.51 4.17 21.18
N VAL A 285 3.56 4.00 20.25
CA VAL A 285 2.52 5.01 19.99
C VAL A 285 1.27 4.56 20.73
N ALA A 286 0.92 5.28 21.79
CA ALA A 286 -0.30 5.06 22.55
C ALA A 286 -1.50 5.68 21.83
N PHE A 287 -2.60 4.93 21.73
CA PHE A 287 -3.86 5.41 21.21
C PHE A 287 -5.02 4.74 21.94
N THR A 288 -6.18 5.39 21.90
CA THR A 288 -7.43 4.88 22.48
C THR A 288 -8.43 4.70 21.36
N ILE A 289 -9.03 3.52 21.27
CA ILE A 289 -10.08 3.21 20.29
C ILE A 289 -11.42 3.11 21.02
N ALA A 290 -12.40 3.88 20.56
CA ALA A 290 -13.77 3.76 21.02
C ALA A 290 -14.52 2.63 20.31
N LYS A 291 -15.68 2.26 20.87
CA LYS A 291 -16.52 1.19 20.36
C LYS A 291 -16.97 1.47 18.91
N GLY A 292 -16.50 0.65 17.97
CA GLY A 292 -16.86 0.72 16.54
C GLY A 292 -16.09 1.80 15.77
N GLU A 293 -14.99 2.29 16.35
CA GLU A 293 -14.12 3.27 15.73
C GLU A 293 -13.02 2.59 14.90
N SER A 294 -12.71 3.19 13.75
CA SER A 294 -11.55 2.83 12.92
C SER A 294 -10.51 3.95 13.07
N LEU A 295 -9.36 3.66 13.67
CA LEU A 295 -8.31 4.65 13.89
C LEU A 295 -7.20 4.52 12.85
N GLN A 296 -6.67 5.66 12.40
CA GLN A 296 -5.51 5.69 11.51
C GLN A 296 -4.24 6.08 12.26
N VAL A 297 -3.21 5.24 12.22
CA VAL A 297 -1.90 5.48 12.84
C VAL A 297 -0.80 5.23 11.81
N ASN A 298 -0.09 6.28 11.42
CA ASN A 298 1.00 6.17 10.45
C ASN A 298 2.35 6.07 11.15
N PHE A 299 3.25 5.27 10.58
CA PHE A 299 4.63 5.12 11.05
C PHE A 299 5.61 5.66 10.02
N SER A 300 6.61 6.39 10.50
CA SER A 300 7.77 6.80 9.72
C SER A 300 9.02 6.17 10.34
N LEU A 301 9.60 5.19 9.66
CA LEU A 301 10.75 4.43 10.13
C LEU A 301 12.06 5.11 9.74
N MET A 302 12.97 5.22 10.70
CA MET A 302 14.37 5.61 10.44
C MET A 302 15.18 4.38 10.09
N ALA A 303 15.93 4.42 8.98
CA ALA A 303 16.87 3.34 8.66
C ALA A 303 17.90 3.21 9.79
N GLN A 304 18.12 2.00 10.30
CA GLN A 304 19.09 1.80 11.35
C GLN A 304 20.49 2.02 10.76
N GLN A 305 21.18 3.06 11.26
CA GLN A 305 22.59 3.23 10.92
C GLN A 305 23.31 1.96 11.37
N ALA A 306 23.96 1.28 10.42
CA ALA A 306 24.85 0.20 10.77
C ALA A 306 25.96 0.80 11.63
N VAL A 307 25.92 0.53 12.93
CA VAL A 307 27.08 0.75 13.80
C VAL A 307 28.18 -0.14 13.21
N ALA A 308 29.28 0.51 12.85
CA ALA A 308 30.44 -0.08 12.19
C ALA A 308 31.05 -1.23 12.98
#